data_AF-A0A6C0H0T6-F1
#
_entry.id   AF-A0A6C0H0T6-F1
#
_cell.length_a   1.000
_cell.length_b   1.000
_cell.length_c   1.000
_cell.angle_alpha   90.00
_cell.angle_beta   90.00
_cell.angle_gamma   90.00
#
_symmetry.space_group_name_H-M   'P 1'
#
loop_
_entity.id
_entity.type
_entity.pdbx_description
1 polymer ?
#
loop_
_entity_poly.entity_id
_entity_poly.type
_entity_poly.pdbx_seq_one_letter_code
_entity_poly.pdbx_strand_id
1 'polypeptide(L)' 'MSKFIKLTNLIININYIRSIVIKPNKYYINVASNNFDGSNWNISGFGMGTISSYNYEIELCETKHSSDYKIVSDWINNQ' A
#
# COMPACT_ATOMS: atom_id res chain seq x y z
N MET A 1 11.52 -16.02 0.34
CA MET A 1 10.98 -14.88 -0.44
C MET A 1 11.72 -13.59 -0.15
N SER A 2 11.77 -12.67 -1.12
CA SER A 2 12.25 -11.30 -0.92
C SER A 2 11.35 -10.57 0.09
N LYS A 3 11.94 -9.86 1.05
CA LYS A 3 11.24 -9.02 2.05
C LYS A 3 10.74 -7.69 1.48
N PHE A 4 11.18 -7.36 0.26
CA PHE A 4 10.87 -6.09 -0.39
C PHE A 4 10.56 -6.30 -1.87
N ILE A 5 9.66 -5.48 -2.40
CA ILE A 5 9.43 -5.32 -3.82
C ILE A 5 10.09 -4.01 -4.23
N LYS A 6 11.12 -4.09 -5.06
CA LYS A 6 11.81 -2.92 -5.61
C LYS A 6 11.18 -2.59 -6.96
N LEU A 7 10.48 -1.47 -7.02
CA LEU A 7 10.03 -0.87 -8.28
C LEU A 7 11.04 0.19 -8.72
N THR A 8 10.80 0.80 -9.88
CA THR A 8 11.72 1.77 -10.49
C THR A 8 12.00 2.96 -9.57
N ASN A 9 10.96 3.53 -8.95
CA ASN A 9 11.07 4.75 -8.14
C ASN A 9 10.80 4.54 -6.65
N LEU A 10 10.46 3.33 -6.21
CA LEU A 10 10.04 3.07 -4.84
C LEU A 10 10.37 1.65 -4.41
N ILE A 11 10.57 1.46 -3.10
CA ILE A 11 10.81 0.16 -2.48
C ILE A 11 9.67 -0.10 -1.50
N ILE A 12 8.92 -1.17 -1.72
CA ILE A 12 7.79 -1.58 -0.87
C ILE A 12 8.27 -2.68 0.07
N ASN A 13 8.02 -2.54 1.37
CA ASN A 13 8.14 -3.65 2.30
C ASN A 13 6.87 -4.51 2.24
N ILE A 14 7.02 -5.81 1.99
CA ILE A 14 5.88 -6.72 1.80
C ILE A 14 4.98 -6.81 3.03
N ASN A 15 5.52 -6.58 4.23
CA ASN A 15 4.76 -6.67 5.47
C ASN A 15 3.70 -5.56 5.59
N TYR A 16 3.84 -4.47 4.82
CA TYR A 16 2.86 -3.39 4.80
C TYR A 16 1.83 -3.53 3.67
N ILE A 17 1.99 -4.50 2.77
CA ILE A 17 1.01 -4.76 1.72
C ILE A 17 -0.21 -5.42 2.35
N ARG A 18 -1.36 -4.75 2.29
CA ARG A 18 -2.64 -5.30 2.78
C ARG A 18 -3.34 -6.14 1.74
N SER A 19 -3.32 -5.69 0.49
CA SER A 19 -3.97 -6.38 -0.61
C SER A 19 -3.39 -5.94 -1.94
N ILE A 20 -3.41 -6.83 -2.92
CA ILE A 20 -3.15 -6.50 -4.32
C ILE A 20 -4.42 -6.81 -5.11
N VAL A 21 -4.99 -5.81 -5.76
CA VAL A 21 -6.15 -5.98 -6.64
C VAL A 21 -5.64 -6.17 -8.06
N ILE A 22 -5.96 -7.32 -8.64
CA ILE A 22 -5.63 -7.66 -10.02
C ILE A 22 -6.80 -7.28 -10.91
N LYS A 23 -6.56 -6.36 -11.85
CA LYS A 23 -7.49 -6.00 -12.92
C LYS A 23 -6.82 -6.29 -14.28
N PRO A 24 -7.59 -6.39 -15.37
CA PRO A 24 -7.00 -6.49 -16.71
C PRO A 24 -6.01 -5.35 -16.94
N ASN A 25 -4.75 -5.70 -17.21
CA ASN A 25 -3.62 -4.80 -17.51
C ASN A 25 -3.23 -3.83 -16.37
N LYS A 26 -3.75 -4.04 -15.14
CA LYS A 26 -3.50 -3.15 -14.00
C LYS A 26 -3.42 -3.89 -12.67
N TYR A 27 -2.47 -3.49 -11.84
CA TYR A 27 -2.43 -3.85 -10.43
C TYR A 27 -2.62 -2.63 -9.56
N TYR A 28 -3.35 -2.81 -8.47
CA TYR A 28 -3.45 -1.82 -7.39
C TYR A 28 -2.89 -2.45 -6.12
N ILE A 29 -1.79 -1.91 -5.61
CA ILE A 29 -1.16 -2.36 -4.38
C ILE A 29 -1.61 -1.43 -3.26
N ASN A 30 -2.39 -1.96 -2.32
CA ASN A 30 -2.81 -1.21 -1.13
C ASN A 30 -1.81 -1.46 -0.01
N VAL A 31 -1.14 -0.40 0.41
CA VAL A 31 -0.14 -0.41 1.48
C VAL A 31 -0.73 0.31 2.71
N ALA A 32 -0.62 -0.34 3.87
CA ALA A 32 -0.95 0.30 5.14
C ALA A 32 0.11 1.36 5.46
N SER A 33 -0.28 2.61 5.71
CA SER A 33 0.61 3.54 6.39
C SER A 33 0.62 3.25 7.88
N ASN A 34 1.78 3.39 8.49
CA ASN A 34 1.92 3.42 9.94
C ASN A 34 1.66 4.83 10.52
N ASN A 35 1.33 5.81 9.68
CA ASN A 35 1.01 7.15 10.12
C ASN A 35 -0.43 7.16 10.67
N PHE A 36 -0.54 7.30 11.99
CA PHE A 36 -1.78 7.48 12.71
C PHE A 36 -1.89 8.95 13.10
N ASP A 37 -2.91 9.64 12.59
CA ASP A 37 -3.29 10.95 13.11
C ASP A 37 -4.49 10.75 14.05
N GLY A 38 -4.33 11.25 15.27
CA GLY A 38 -5.38 11.24 16.29
C GLY A 38 -5.52 12.63 16.88
N SER A 39 -6.71 13.21 16.80
CA SER A 39 -7.07 14.39 17.57
C SER A 39 -7.97 13.96 18.73
N ASN A 40 -7.58 14.32 19.94
CA ASN A 40 -8.37 14.07 21.14
C ASN A 40 -8.87 15.41 21.66
N TRP A 41 -10.19 15.64 21.59
CA TRP A 41 -10.82 16.80 22.21
C TRP A 41 -11.39 16.36 23.55
N ASN A 42 -10.63 16.63 24.62
CA ASN A 42 -11.10 16.44 25.99
C ASN A 42 -11.90 17.69 26.40
N ILE A 43 -13.22 17.59 26.32
CA ILE A 43 -14.12 18.56 26.95
C ILE A 43 -14.76 17.84 28.15
N SER A 44 -14.32 18.22 29.35
CA SER A 44 -15.01 17.99 30.62
C SER A 44 -15.59 16.57 30.85
N GLY A 45 -14.76 15.53 30.69
CA GLY A 45 -15.09 14.17 31.12
C GLY A 45 -15.68 13.22 30.07
N PHE A 46 -15.96 13.68 28.85
CA PHE A 46 -16.28 12.82 27.71
C PHE A 46 -15.22 13.00 26.62
N GLY A 47 -14.33 12.01 26.49
CA GLY A 47 -13.33 11.98 25.43
C GLY A 47 -13.96 11.48 24.13
N MET A 48 -14.03 12.34 23.12
CA MET A 48 -14.35 11.95 21.75
C MET A 48 -13.10 12.18 20.90
N GLY A 49 -12.62 11.10 20.27
CA GLY A 49 -11.42 11.12 19.44
C GLY A 49 -11.66 10.38 18.14
N THR A 50 -11.05 10.88 17.07
CA THR A 50 -11.01 10.19 15.78
C THR A 50 -9.60 9.68 15.53
N ILE A 51 -9.49 8.43 15.09
CA ILE A 51 -8.24 7.83 14.65
C ILE A 51 -8.39 7.60 13.14
N SER A 52 -7.50 8.19 12.35
CA SER A 52 -7.38 7.89 10.93
C SER A 52 -6.01 7.29 10.63
N SER A 53 -5.98 6.25 9.80
CA SER A 53 -4.76 5.73 9.20
C SER A 53 -4.78 6.07 7.71
N TYR A 54 -3.71 6.67 7.21
CA TYR A 54 -3.58 6.89 5.77
C TYR A 54 -3.33 5.54 5.08
N ASN A 55 -4.10 5.18 4.07
CA ASN A 55 -3.76 4.06 3.20
C ASN A 55 -3.18 4.64 1.91
N TYR A 56 -2.09 4.05 1.41
CA TYR A 56 -1.49 4.46 0.15
C TYR A 56 -1.75 3.38 -0.90
N GLU A 57 -2.28 3.79 -2.05
CA GLU A 57 -2.53 2.92 -3.19
C GLU A 57 -1.50 3.20 -4.28
N ILE A 58 -0.88 2.14 -4.80
CA ILE A 58 0.05 2.21 -5.94
C ILE A 58 -0.64 1.58 -7.14
N GLU A 59 -0.95 2.40 -8.14
CA GLU A 59 -1.44 1.93 -9.45
C GLU A 59 -0.25 1.58 -10.35
N LEU A 60 -0.21 0.33 -10.82
CA LEU A 60 0.73 -0.13 -11.84
C LEU A 60 -0.06 -0.54 -13.08
N CYS A 61 0.18 0.15 -14.18
CA CYS A 61 -0.45 -0.11 -15.46
C CYS A 61 0.57 -0.75 -16.40
N GLU A 62 0.22 -1.86 -17.04
CA GLU A 62 1.12 -2.61 -17.93
C GLU A 62 1.73 -1.75 -19.04
N THR A 63 0.96 -0.81 -19.60
CA THR A 63 1.43 0.04 -20.71
C THR A 63 2.29 1.21 -20.27
N LYS A 64 2.04 1.77 -19.08
CA LYS A 64 2.75 2.96 -18.56
C LYS A 64 3.93 2.60 -17.66
N HIS A 65 3.83 1.47 -16.98
CA HIS A 65 4.75 1.00 -15.95
C HIS A 65 5.13 -0.46 -16.21
N SER A 66 5.44 -0.81 -17.46
CA SER A 66 5.67 -2.20 -17.92
C SER A 66 6.71 -2.95 -17.10
N SER A 67 7.84 -2.30 -16.78
CA SER A 67 8.90 -2.88 -15.96
C SER A 67 8.42 -3.22 -14.54
N ASP A 68 7.75 -2.26 -13.89
CA ASP A 68 7.25 -2.43 -12.52
C ASP A 68 6.09 -3.44 -12.46
N TYR A 69 5.23 -3.43 -13.48
CA TYR A 69 4.15 -4.39 -13.66
C TYR A 69 4.69 -5.82 -13.78
N LYS A 70 5.77 -6.01 -14.55
CA LYS A 70 6.44 -7.31 -14.68
C LYS A 70 7.06 -7.76 -13.36
N ILE A 71 7.76 -6.87 -12.64
CA ILE A 71 8.34 -7.19 -11.33
C ILE A 71 7.27 -7.68 -10.35
N VAL A 72 6.12 -7.01 -10.31
CA VAL A 72 5.01 -7.40 -9.43
C VAL A 72 4.36 -8.69 -9.90
N SER A 73 4.19 -8.89 -11.22
CA SER A 73 3.68 -10.16 -11.77
C SER A 73 4.59 -11.33 -11.43
N ASP A 74 5.89 -11.18 -11.63
CA ASP A 74 6.90 -12.20 -11.31
C ASP A 74 6.91 -12.49 -9.81
N TRP A 75 6.73 -11.47 -8.96
CA TRP A 75 6.64 -11.65 -7.52
C TRP A 75 5.37 -12.41 -7.10
N ILE A 76 4.21 -12.10 -7.69
CA ILE A 76 2.94 -12.80 -7.43
C ILE A 76 3.04 -14.28 -7.84
N ASN A 77 3.64 -14.57 -9.00
CA ASN A 77 3.75 -15.93 -9.52
C ASN A 77 4.78 -16.79 -8.78
N ASN A 78 5.73 -16.17 -8.06
CA ASN A 78 6.77 -16.85 -7.29
C ASN A 78 6.45 -16.88 -5.77
N GLN A 79 5.23 -16.54 -5.36
CA GLN A 79 4.69 -16.86 -4.02
C GLN A 79 4.36 -18.35 -3.91
#